data_AF-K2E6Y3-F1
#
_entry.id   AF-K2E6Y3-F1
#
_cell.length_a   1.000
_cell.length_b   1.000
_cell.length_c   1.000
_cell.angle_alpha   90.00
_cell.angle_beta   90.00
_cell.angle_gamma   90.00
#
_symmetry.space_group_name_H-M   'P 1'
#
loop_
_entity.id
_entity.type
_entity.pdbx_description
1 polymer ?
#
loop_
_entity_poly.entity_id
_entity_poly.type
_entity_poly.pdbx_seq_one_letter_code
_entity_poly.pdbx_strand_id
1 'polypeptide(L)'
;MLTKQEIIKELQNFARENGGKTPSEKVLFENTDIGIMDRRRYWSNYGELVLEAGLTPNKFDKTKYSHTQLCNMFIKVIREKGKWPTRGILDVKHHNDPNFPDSTTFYSKLGLTGELAKTILNHVSDKHGYKDVVSICNSIINKSGDRLSLEDKNALTGYVYLGKQHGSYKIGKSKNPNRRREDISLLGSEPFELIHEIKTDDMNGVEKYWHERFSSKHKRGEWFNLSKIDIAAFKRWKKIA
;
A
#
# COMPACT_ATOMS: atom_id res chain seq x y z
N MET A 1 2.63 -4.27 39.67
CA MET A 1 2.19 -3.72 38.37
C MET A 1 2.50 -2.24 38.40
N LEU A 2 3.20 -1.73 37.39
CA LEU A 2 3.55 -0.31 37.36
C LEU A 2 2.32 0.55 37.08
N THR A 3 2.19 1.64 37.81
CA THR A 3 1.19 2.68 37.60
C THR A 3 1.61 3.59 36.45
N LYS A 4 0.64 4.30 35.88
CA LYS A 4 0.87 5.28 34.81
C LYS A 4 1.94 6.32 35.18
N GLN A 5 1.91 6.81 36.42
CA GLN A 5 2.85 7.83 36.91
C GLN A 5 4.26 7.28 37.15
N GLU A 6 4.39 6.04 37.63
CA GLU A 6 5.70 5.40 37.78
C GLU A 6 6.40 5.24 36.43
N ILE A 7 5.68 4.83 35.38
CA ILE A 7 6.24 4.68 34.03
C ILE A 7 6.70 6.03 33.45
N ILE A 8 5.90 7.10 33.63
CA ILE A 8 6.26 8.46 33.20
C ILE A 8 7.54 8.93 33.92
N LYS A 9 7.57 8.79 35.25
CA LYS A 9 8.69 9.24 36.07
C LYS A 9 9.98 8.51 35.73
N GLU A 10 9.89 7.21 35.50
CA GLU A 10 11.04 6.39 35.12
C GLU A 10 11.60 6.80 33.75
N LEU A 11 10.73 7.03 32.75
CA LEU A 11 11.15 7.57 31.45
C LEU A 11 11.80 8.97 31.59
N GLN A 12 11.25 9.86 32.42
CA GLN A 12 11.83 11.18 32.68
C GLN A 12 13.20 11.09 33.35
N ASN A 13 13.36 10.19 34.32
CA ASN A 13 14.64 9.94 34.99
C ASN A 13 15.67 9.42 34.00
N PHE A 14 15.31 8.40 33.22
CA PHE A 14 16.18 7.83 32.21
C PHE A 14 16.63 8.87 31.17
N ALA A 15 15.70 9.70 30.68
CA ALA A 15 16.02 10.76 29.73
C ALA A 15 16.97 11.81 30.35
N ARG A 16 16.75 12.19 31.62
CA ARG A 16 17.59 13.15 32.35
C ARG A 16 19.01 12.63 32.57
N GLU A 17 19.17 11.37 32.90
CA GLU A 17 20.48 10.70 33.05
C GLU A 17 21.23 10.60 31.72
N ASN A 18 20.50 10.52 30.60
CA ASN A 18 21.05 10.41 29.25
C ASN A 18 21.11 11.76 28.48
N GLY A 19 21.32 12.85 29.22
CA GLY A 19 21.54 14.19 28.64
C GLY A 19 20.29 14.82 28.03
N GLY A 20 19.11 14.48 28.56
CA GLY A 20 17.81 15.02 28.13
C GLY A 20 17.29 14.44 26.82
N LYS A 21 17.92 13.39 26.28
CA LYS A 21 17.49 12.76 25.03
C LYS A 21 16.42 11.70 25.29
N THR A 22 15.36 11.73 24.49
CA THR A 22 14.32 10.71 24.52
C THR A 22 14.87 9.34 24.09
N PRO A 23 14.90 8.33 24.96
CA PRO A 23 15.35 7.00 24.58
C PRO A 23 14.39 6.37 23.56
N SER A 24 14.90 5.47 22.72
CA SER A 24 14.01 4.62 21.93
C SER A 24 13.24 3.64 22.84
N GLU A 25 12.06 3.18 22.40
CA GLU A 25 11.26 2.20 23.17
C GLU A 25 12.09 0.98 23.58
N LYS A 26 12.89 0.46 22.65
CA LYS A 26 13.79 -0.67 22.89
C LYS A 26 14.81 -0.36 24.00
N VAL A 27 15.46 0.80 23.92
CA VAL A 27 16.48 1.21 24.91
C VAL A 27 15.86 1.37 26.29
N LEU A 28 14.65 1.94 26.39
CA LEU A 28 13.95 2.05 27.68
C LEU A 28 13.68 0.66 28.29
N PHE A 29 13.14 -0.28 27.50
CA PHE A 29 12.80 -1.62 28.00
C PHE A 29 14.02 -2.48 28.34
N GLU A 30 15.15 -2.28 27.65
CA GLU A 30 16.39 -3.01 27.95
C GLU A 30 17.11 -2.51 29.20
N ASN A 31 16.81 -1.30 29.66
CA ASN A 31 17.54 -0.64 30.75
C ASN A 31 16.65 -0.24 31.95
N THR A 32 15.36 -0.59 31.94
CA THR A 32 14.42 -0.33 33.04
C THR A 32 13.52 -1.54 33.25
N ASP A 33 12.80 -1.56 34.37
CA ASP A 33 11.80 -2.61 34.66
C ASP A 33 10.49 -2.42 33.88
N ILE A 34 10.40 -1.42 32.99
CA ILE A 34 9.21 -1.18 32.18
C ILE A 34 9.15 -2.19 31.03
N GLY A 35 8.12 -3.03 31.03
CA GLY A 35 7.81 -3.91 29.92
C GLY A 35 6.86 -3.31 28.88
N ILE A 36 6.81 -3.94 27.71
CA ILE A 36 5.85 -3.61 26.64
C ILE A 36 4.39 -3.69 27.11
N MET A 37 4.08 -4.63 28.01
CA MET A 37 2.73 -4.82 28.55
C MET A 37 2.35 -3.73 29.55
N ASP A 38 3.31 -3.19 30.30
CA ASP A 38 3.09 -2.05 31.21
C ASP A 38 2.76 -0.79 30.40
N ARG A 39 3.48 -0.54 29.30
CA ARG A 39 3.16 0.57 28.38
C ARG A 39 1.77 0.43 27.75
N ARG A 40 1.49 -0.74 27.15
CA ARG A 40 0.25 -0.98 26.38
C ARG A 40 -1.03 -0.86 27.21
N ARG A 41 -0.92 -0.91 28.53
CA ARG A 41 -2.03 -0.66 29.46
C ARG A 41 -2.56 0.77 29.40
N TYR A 42 -1.69 1.73 29.12
CA TYR A 42 -2.01 3.16 29.25
C TYR A 42 -1.84 3.97 27.95
N TRP A 43 -1.00 3.52 27.02
CA TRP A 43 -0.72 4.21 25.76
C TRP A 43 -0.81 3.27 24.56
N SER A 44 -1.35 3.76 23.43
CA SER A 44 -1.48 2.97 22.20
C SER A 44 -0.12 2.72 21.55
N ASN A 45 0.77 3.72 21.61
CA ASN A 45 2.12 3.69 21.06
C ASN A 45 3.12 4.40 22.01
N TYR A 46 4.42 4.21 21.75
CA TYR A 46 5.48 4.82 22.57
C TYR A 46 5.54 6.36 22.46
N GLY A 47 5.14 6.93 21.32
CA GLY A 47 5.11 8.37 21.12
C GLY A 47 4.16 9.09 22.07
N GLU A 48 3.00 8.49 22.36
CA GLU A 48 2.04 9.04 23.34
C GLU A 48 2.61 9.08 24.75
N LEU A 49 3.30 8.00 25.19
CA LEU A 49 4.00 7.97 26.47
C LEU A 49 5.06 9.09 26.54
N VAL A 50 5.87 9.24 25.48
CA VAL A 50 6.91 10.27 25.41
C VAL A 50 6.32 11.68 25.52
N LEU A 51 5.22 11.96 24.79
CA LEU A 51 4.55 13.25 24.84
C LEU A 51 3.98 13.54 26.23
N GLU A 52 3.31 12.56 26.85
CA GLU A 52 2.75 12.72 28.19
C GLU A 52 3.83 12.88 29.26
N ALA A 53 5.00 12.28 29.07
CA ALA A 53 6.17 12.50 29.90
C ALA A 53 6.84 13.88 29.70
N GLY A 54 6.31 14.73 28.80
CA GLY A 54 6.87 16.05 28.51
C GLY A 54 8.16 16.02 27.68
N LEU A 55 8.43 14.89 27.01
CA LEU A 55 9.61 14.69 26.17
C LEU A 55 9.25 14.82 24.69
N THR A 56 10.25 15.06 23.84
CA THR A 56 10.06 15.15 22.38
C THR A 56 10.22 13.77 21.73
N PRO A 57 9.23 13.25 20.98
CA PRO A 57 9.37 11.99 20.24
C PRO A 57 10.56 11.96 19.29
N ASN A 58 11.20 10.79 19.19
CA ASN A 58 12.29 10.58 18.26
C ASN A 58 11.82 10.82 16.82
N LYS A 59 12.58 11.63 16.07
CA LYS A 59 12.36 11.75 14.62
C LYS A 59 12.81 10.46 13.96
N PHE A 60 11.89 9.78 13.29
CA PHE A 60 12.19 8.58 12.51
C PHE A 60 12.92 8.91 11.20
N ASP A 61 12.96 10.19 10.83
CA ASP A 61 13.70 10.67 9.67
C ASP A 61 15.20 10.81 9.99
N LYS A 62 15.97 9.75 9.71
CA LYS A 62 17.43 9.73 9.82
C LYS A 62 18.14 10.18 8.54
N THR A 63 17.42 10.67 7.53
CA THR A 63 18.02 11.05 6.25
C THR A 63 18.94 12.26 6.45
N LYS A 64 20.23 12.07 6.12
CA LYS A 64 21.27 13.12 6.26
C LYS A 64 21.21 14.20 5.16
N TYR A 65 20.38 13.99 4.15
CA TYR A 65 20.31 14.82 2.94
C TYR A 65 19.06 15.67 2.95
N SER A 66 19.22 16.96 2.62
CA SER A 66 18.08 17.84 2.34
C SER A 66 17.40 17.46 1.02
N HIS A 67 16.17 17.92 0.83
CA HIS A 67 15.41 17.74 -0.41
C HIS A 67 16.21 18.22 -1.64
N THR A 68 16.79 19.43 -1.56
CA THR A 68 17.63 20.03 -2.60
C THR A 68 18.87 19.18 -2.91
N GLN A 69 19.53 18.63 -1.87
CA GLN A 69 20.70 17.76 -2.05
C GLN A 69 20.31 16.48 -2.80
N LEU A 70 19.22 15.82 -2.40
CA LEU A 70 18.72 14.62 -3.08
C LEU A 70 18.38 14.93 -4.55
N CYS A 71 17.67 16.01 -4.83
CA CYS A 71 17.36 16.41 -6.21
C CYS A 71 18.65 16.60 -7.05
N ASN A 72 19.63 17.34 -6.52
CA ASN A 72 20.90 17.56 -7.21
C ASN A 72 21.68 16.27 -7.46
N MET A 73 21.74 15.37 -6.47
CA MET A 73 22.40 14.08 -6.60
C MET A 73 21.71 13.20 -7.65
N PHE A 74 20.38 13.16 -7.67
CA PHE A 74 19.60 12.40 -8.64
C PHE A 74 19.80 12.93 -10.07
N ILE A 75 19.77 14.25 -10.24
CA ILE A 75 20.03 14.91 -11.53
C ILE A 75 21.43 14.57 -12.07
N LYS A 76 22.43 14.55 -11.19
CA LYS A 76 23.78 14.13 -11.58
C LYS A 76 23.77 12.71 -12.17
N VAL A 77 23.04 11.78 -11.57
CA VAL A 77 22.92 10.41 -12.09
C VAL A 77 22.15 10.35 -13.42
N ILE A 78 21.08 11.15 -13.59
CA ILE A 78 20.36 11.28 -14.87
C ILE A 78 21.36 11.63 -15.98
N ARG A 79 22.21 12.64 -15.74
CA ARG A 79 23.20 13.12 -16.72
C ARG A 79 24.31 12.13 -16.98
N GLU A 80 24.88 11.56 -15.91
CA GLU A 80 25.93 10.54 -16.01
C GLU A 80 25.49 9.32 -16.84
N LYS A 81 24.21 8.95 -16.78
CA LYS A 81 23.68 7.77 -17.48
C LYS A 81 22.95 8.09 -18.78
N GLY A 82 22.64 9.36 -19.04
CA GLY A 82 21.85 9.81 -20.19
C GLY A 82 20.42 9.24 -20.22
N LYS A 83 19.93 8.70 -19.10
CA LYS A 83 18.61 8.05 -18.99
C LYS A 83 18.11 8.09 -17.55
N TRP A 84 16.82 7.78 -17.37
CA TRP A 84 16.22 7.71 -16.04
C TRP A 84 16.92 6.68 -15.13
N PRO A 85 17.41 7.09 -13.94
CA PRO A 85 18.01 6.18 -12.97
C PRO A 85 16.97 5.19 -12.42
N THR A 86 17.19 3.91 -12.69
CA THR A 86 16.43 2.83 -12.02
C THR A 86 16.98 2.60 -10.61
N ARG A 87 16.22 1.90 -9.75
CA ARG A 87 16.70 1.48 -8.41
C ARG A 87 18.06 0.82 -8.48
N GLY A 88 18.23 -0.17 -9.36
CA GLY A 88 19.52 -0.86 -9.52
C GLY A 88 20.69 0.06 -9.91
N ILE A 89 20.47 1.13 -10.68
CA ILE A 89 21.53 2.12 -10.98
C ILE A 89 21.93 2.87 -9.72
N LEU A 90 20.95 3.29 -8.91
CA LEU A 90 21.18 4.01 -7.67
C LEU A 90 21.83 3.11 -6.61
N ASP A 91 21.40 1.85 -6.51
CA ASP A 91 21.94 0.86 -5.57
C ASP A 91 23.40 0.54 -5.89
N VAL A 92 23.73 0.33 -7.17
CA VAL A 92 25.14 0.16 -7.59
C VAL A 92 25.97 1.39 -7.26
N LYS A 93 25.41 2.60 -7.40
CA LYS A 93 26.12 3.84 -7.06
C LYS A 93 26.32 3.97 -5.54
N HIS A 94 25.31 3.63 -4.74
CA HIS A 94 25.42 3.57 -3.28
C HIS A 94 26.47 2.55 -2.81
N HIS A 95 26.49 1.37 -3.43
CA HIS A 95 27.47 0.34 -3.11
C HIS A 95 28.91 0.80 -3.37
N ASN A 96 29.13 1.55 -4.45
CA ASN A 96 30.45 2.08 -4.79
C ASN A 96 30.83 3.35 -4.01
N ASP A 97 29.86 4.09 -3.47
CA ASP A 97 30.06 5.30 -2.68
C ASP A 97 29.10 5.29 -1.47
N PRO A 98 29.57 4.91 -0.28
CA PRO A 98 28.77 4.90 0.94
C PRO A 98 28.19 6.28 1.34
N ASN A 99 28.72 7.38 0.79
CA ASN A 99 28.18 8.73 0.98
C ASN A 99 27.09 9.10 -0.03
N PHE A 100 26.79 8.23 -1.00
CA PHE A 100 25.64 8.37 -1.88
C PHE A 100 24.39 7.75 -1.20
N PRO A 101 23.19 8.36 -1.30
CA PRO A 101 22.00 7.81 -0.66
C PRO A 101 21.56 6.48 -1.28
N ASP A 102 21.01 5.60 -0.45
CA ASP A 102 20.29 4.40 -0.90
C ASP A 102 19.11 4.77 -1.82
N SER A 103 18.77 3.92 -2.80
CA SER A 103 17.66 4.20 -3.72
C SER A 103 16.34 4.45 -2.97
N THR A 104 16.09 3.74 -1.86
CA THR A 104 14.92 3.91 -1.00
C THR A 104 14.85 5.32 -0.41
N THR A 105 15.99 5.95 -0.15
CA THR A 105 16.03 7.34 0.35
C THR A 105 15.47 8.31 -0.69
N PHE A 106 15.82 8.14 -1.97
CA PHE A 106 15.27 8.98 -3.03
C PHE A 106 13.76 8.79 -3.17
N TYR A 107 13.29 7.53 -3.27
CA TYR A 107 11.87 7.27 -3.50
C TYR A 107 10.99 7.61 -2.29
N SER A 108 11.48 7.43 -1.07
CA SER A 108 10.71 7.80 0.14
C SER A 108 10.59 9.31 0.34
N LYS A 109 11.60 10.09 -0.09
CA LYS A 109 11.65 11.55 0.12
C LYS A 109 11.17 12.40 -1.03
N LEU A 110 11.34 11.91 -2.25
CA LEU A 110 11.02 12.64 -3.47
C LEU A 110 9.82 12.02 -4.22
N GLY A 111 9.30 10.89 -3.76
CA GLY A 111 8.14 10.22 -4.33
C GLY A 111 8.47 9.01 -5.21
N LEU A 112 7.44 8.26 -5.59
CA LEU A 112 7.55 7.15 -6.53
C LEU A 112 7.85 7.66 -7.95
N THR A 113 8.21 6.78 -8.89
CA THR A 113 8.80 7.14 -10.19
C THR A 113 8.16 8.33 -10.92
N GLY A 114 6.83 8.39 -11.04
CA GLY A 114 6.14 9.51 -11.69
C GLY A 114 6.19 10.81 -10.87
N GLU A 115 5.98 10.72 -9.56
CA GLU A 115 6.08 11.87 -8.64
C GLU A 115 7.51 12.38 -8.52
N LEU A 116 8.49 11.49 -8.40
CA LEU A 116 9.91 11.83 -8.44
C LEU A 116 10.26 12.58 -9.73
N ALA A 117 9.73 12.17 -10.89
CA ALA A 117 9.96 12.89 -12.13
C ALA A 117 9.39 14.32 -12.08
N LYS A 118 8.19 14.52 -11.51
CA LYS A 118 7.61 15.85 -11.30
C LYS A 118 8.43 16.67 -10.30
N THR A 119 8.89 16.07 -9.21
CA THR A 119 9.74 16.72 -8.21
C THR A 119 11.05 17.20 -8.82
N ILE A 120 11.70 16.37 -9.63
CA ILE A 120 12.93 16.75 -10.34
C ILE A 120 12.65 17.86 -11.36
N LEU A 121 11.55 17.81 -12.10
CA LEU A 121 11.15 18.89 -13.01
C LEU A 121 10.99 20.21 -12.26
N ASN A 122 10.19 20.23 -11.19
CA ASN A 122 9.96 21.44 -10.39
C ASN A 122 11.26 22.02 -9.83
N HIS A 123 12.24 21.17 -9.51
CA HIS A 123 13.55 21.59 -9.01
C HIS A 123 14.45 22.24 -10.10
N VAL A 124 14.17 22.00 -11.38
CA VAL A 124 14.95 22.52 -12.52
C VAL A 124 14.21 23.53 -13.39
N SER A 125 12.89 23.72 -13.21
CA SER A 125 12.04 24.56 -14.07
C SER A 125 12.55 26.00 -14.29
N ASP A 126 13.27 26.57 -13.33
CA ASP A 126 13.78 27.95 -13.41
C ASP A 126 15.25 28.06 -13.81
N LYS A 127 15.90 26.94 -14.18
CA LYS A 127 17.35 26.89 -14.42
C LYS A 127 17.68 26.63 -15.89
N HIS A 128 18.45 27.53 -16.50
CA HIS A 128 19.01 27.29 -17.82
C HIS A 128 19.96 26.08 -17.83
N GLY A 129 19.94 25.31 -18.92
CA GLY A 129 20.86 24.19 -19.13
C GLY A 129 20.36 22.81 -18.72
N TYR A 130 19.10 22.63 -18.32
CA TYR A 130 18.53 21.32 -17.92
C TYR A 130 17.60 20.69 -18.96
N LYS A 131 17.69 21.08 -20.24
CA LYS A 131 16.82 20.57 -21.32
C LYS A 131 16.85 19.04 -21.45
N ASP A 132 18.03 18.46 -21.25
CA ASP A 132 18.28 17.01 -21.23
C ASP A 132 17.47 16.31 -20.12
N VAL A 133 17.58 16.83 -18.90
CA VAL A 133 16.89 16.32 -17.72
C VAL A 133 15.37 16.48 -17.87
N VAL A 134 14.92 17.64 -18.35
CA VAL A 134 13.51 17.93 -18.59
C VAL A 134 12.90 16.95 -19.59
N SER A 135 13.60 16.69 -20.70
CA SER A 135 13.16 15.72 -21.71
C SER A 135 12.97 14.31 -21.12
N ILE A 136 13.96 13.84 -20.34
CA ILE A 136 13.91 12.53 -19.69
C ILE A 136 12.75 12.46 -18.69
N CYS A 137 12.57 13.48 -17.85
CA CYS A 137 11.49 13.48 -16.84
C CYS A 137 10.10 13.50 -17.49
N ASN A 138 9.90 14.29 -18.54
CA ASN A 138 8.63 14.31 -19.30
C ASN A 138 8.29 12.94 -19.90
N SER A 139 9.29 12.22 -20.42
CA SER A 139 9.08 10.85 -20.93
C SER A 139 8.58 9.90 -19.82
N ILE A 140 9.09 10.04 -18.60
CA ILE A 140 8.68 9.22 -17.45
C ILE A 140 7.29 9.59 -16.95
N ILE A 141 6.95 10.88 -16.92
CA ILE A 141 5.62 11.34 -16.52
C ILE A 141 4.58 10.83 -17.50
N ASN A 142 4.81 10.94 -18.81
CA ASN A 142 3.88 10.43 -19.83
C ASN A 142 3.65 8.93 -19.67
N LYS A 143 4.72 8.14 -19.52
CA LYS A 143 4.61 6.69 -19.26
C LYS A 143 3.88 6.35 -17.96
N SER A 144 4.02 7.18 -16.92
CA SER A 144 3.36 6.98 -15.63
C SER A 144 1.87 7.35 -15.69
N GLY A 145 1.54 8.44 -16.39
CA GLY A 145 0.15 8.85 -16.66
C GLY A 145 -0.61 7.83 -17.50
N ASP A 146 0.03 7.27 -18.53
CA ASP A 146 -0.54 6.20 -19.33
C ASP A 146 -0.85 4.96 -18.48
N ARG A 147 0.07 4.55 -17.59
CA ARG A 147 -0.16 3.44 -16.66
C ARG A 147 -1.31 3.69 -15.69
N LEU A 148 -1.37 4.86 -15.06
CA LEU A 148 -2.49 5.22 -14.17
C LEU A 148 -3.82 5.23 -14.94
N SER A 149 -3.86 5.74 -16.17
CA SER A 149 -5.07 5.74 -17.00
C SER A 149 -5.52 4.32 -17.41
N LEU A 150 -4.58 3.40 -17.61
CA LEU A 150 -4.84 2.00 -17.92
C LEU A 150 -5.25 1.20 -16.67
N GLU A 151 -4.64 1.52 -15.53
CA GLU A 151 -4.95 0.94 -14.23
C GLU A 151 -6.30 1.42 -13.71
N ASP A 152 -6.68 2.69 -13.87
CA ASP A 152 -8.01 3.19 -13.50
C ASP A 152 -9.11 2.57 -14.37
N LYS A 153 -8.88 2.41 -15.67
CA LYS A 153 -9.82 1.71 -16.58
C LYS A 153 -9.96 0.21 -16.28
N ASN A 154 -8.89 -0.43 -15.80
CA ASN A 154 -8.90 -1.86 -15.43
C ASN A 154 -9.25 -2.12 -13.95
N ALA A 155 -9.06 -1.15 -13.05
CA ALA A 155 -9.36 -1.26 -11.63
C ALA A 155 -10.84 -1.03 -11.34
N LEU A 156 -11.50 -0.21 -12.16
CA LEU A 156 -12.94 0.06 -12.10
C LEU A 156 -13.78 -0.98 -12.83
N THR A 157 -13.24 -2.10 -13.35
CA THR A 157 -14.13 -3.15 -13.89
C THR A 157 -13.75 -4.51 -13.35
N GLY A 158 -14.75 -5.18 -12.77
CA GLY A 158 -14.67 -6.56 -12.34
C GLY A 158 -15.92 -7.30 -12.73
N TYR A 159 -16.12 -8.48 -12.15
CA TYR A 159 -17.21 -9.35 -12.52
C TYR A 159 -17.91 -9.88 -11.27
N VAL A 160 -19.24 -9.88 -11.30
CA VAL A 160 -20.05 -10.70 -10.40
C VAL A 160 -20.43 -11.95 -11.18
N TYR A 161 -20.08 -13.11 -10.65
CA TYR A 161 -20.27 -14.39 -11.32
C TYR A 161 -21.26 -15.28 -10.59
N LEU A 162 -21.89 -16.16 -11.36
CA LEU A 162 -22.66 -17.30 -10.90
C LEU A 162 -21.92 -18.56 -11.35
N GLY A 163 -21.66 -19.47 -10.41
CA GLY A 163 -21.16 -20.79 -10.74
C GLY A 163 -21.83 -21.89 -9.92
N LYS A 164 -21.54 -23.14 -10.25
CA LYS A 164 -22.20 -24.32 -9.70
C LYS A 164 -21.18 -25.37 -9.29
N GLN A 165 -21.47 -26.01 -8.16
CA GLN A 165 -20.72 -27.16 -7.64
C GLN A 165 -21.63 -27.98 -6.73
N HIS A 166 -21.59 -29.31 -6.82
CA HIS A 166 -22.43 -30.22 -6.01
C HIS A 166 -23.92 -29.84 -5.99
N GLY A 167 -24.48 -29.48 -7.15
CA GLY A 167 -25.89 -29.08 -7.29
C GLY A 167 -26.29 -27.78 -6.58
N SER A 168 -25.34 -27.06 -5.99
CA SER A 168 -25.54 -25.76 -5.35
C SER A 168 -24.89 -24.65 -6.18
N TYR A 169 -25.38 -23.43 -6.03
CA TYR A 169 -24.94 -22.29 -6.83
C TYR A 169 -24.22 -21.28 -5.96
N LYS A 170 -23.12 -20.71 -6.45
CA LYS A 170 -22.35 -19.68 -5.76
C LYS A 170 -22.44 -18.37 -6.53
N ILE A 171 -22.72 -17.28 -5.81
CA ILE A 171 -22.69 -15.93 -6.34
C ILE A 171 -21.54 -15.19 -5.65
N GLY A 172 -20.52 -14.83 -6.43
CA GLY A 172 -19.36 -14.14 -5.89
C GLY A 172 -18.83 -13.10 -6.86
N LYS A 173 -17.85 -12.31 -6.41
CA LYS A 173 -17.15 -11.32 -7.24
C LYS A 173 -15.67 -11.65 -7.45
N SER A 174 -15.15 -11.27 -8.62
CA SER A 174 -13.73 -11.41 -8.96
C SER A 174 -13.33 -10.45 -10.08
N LYS A 175 -12.08 -10.01 -10.08
CA LYS A 175 -11.47 -9.34 -11.24
C LYS A 175 -11.14 -10.32 -12.38
N ASN A 176 -10.99 -11.61 -12.04
CA ASN A 176 -10.73 -12.68 -13.00
C ASN A 176 -11.56 -13.92 -12.61
N PRO A 177 -12.78 -14.08 -13.16
CA PRO A 177 -13.64 -15.23 -12.88
C PRO A 177 -13.04 -16.59 -13.27
N ASN A 178 -12.26 -16.64 -14.35
CA ASN A 178 -11.61 -17.87 -14.82
C ASN A 178 -10.57 -18.38 -13.82
N ARG A 179 -9.69 -17.49 -13.33
CA ARG A 179 -8.75 -17.85 -12.27
C ARG A 179 -9.47 -18.25 -10.99
N ARG A 180 -10.52 -17.51 -10.62
CA ARG A 180 -11.31 -17.83 -9.42
C ARG A 180 -11.99 -19.21 -9.54
N ARG A 181 -12.46 -19.58 -10.73
CA ARG A 181 -12.99 -20.92 -11.01
C ARG A 181 -11.95 -22.00 -10.74
N GLU A 182 -10.71 -21.80 -11.21
CA GLU A 182 -9.60 -22.72 -10.98
C GLU A 182 -9.28 -22.84 -9.49
N ASP A 183 -9.16 -21.72 -8.78
CA ASP A 183 -8.88 -21.70 -7.34
C ASP A 183 -9.96 -22.45 -6.53
N ILE A 184 -11.25 -22.26 -6.87
CA ILE A 184 -12.35 -22.97 -6.21
C ILE A 184 -12.33 -24.47 -6.55
N SER A 185 -12.03 -24.82 -7.80
CA SER A 185 -11.95 -26.23 -8.23
C SER A 185 -10.80 -26.96 -7.54
N LEU A 186 -9.64 -26.30 -7.39
CA LEU A 186 -8.46 -26.83 -6.69
C LEU A 186 -8.75 -27.17 -5.21
N LEU A 187 -9.59 -26.37 -4.56
CA LEU A 187 -9.97 -26.56 -3.16
C LEU A 187 -11.20 -27.46 -2.98
N GLY A 188 -11.87 -27.84 -4.07
CA GLY A 188 -13.08 -28.64 -4.06
C GLY A 188 -12.84 -30.11 -4.44
N SER A 189 -13.80 -30.97 -4.09
CA SER A 189 -13.84 -32.36 -4.56
C SER A 189 -14.34 -32.52 -6.00
N GLU A 190 -14.91 -31.47 -6.58
CA GLU A 190 -15.47 -31.45 -7.94
C GLU A 190 -15.15 -30.11 -8.64
N PRO A 191 -15.08 -30.09 -9.99
CA PRO A 191 -14.89 -28.87 -10.75
C PRO A 191 -15.98 -27.83 -10.49
N PHE A 192 -15.58 -26.56 -10.33
CA PHE A 192 -16.49 -25.43 -10.28
C PHE A 192 -16.92 -25.04 -11.71
N GLU A 193 -18.20 -25.13 -12.01
CA GLU A 193 -18.75 -24.74 -13.31
C GLU A 193 -19.09 -23.24 -13.28
N LEU A 194 -18.36 -22.42 -14.03
CA LEU A 194 -18.72 -21.01 -14.21
C LEU A 194 -19.89 -20.90 -15.19
N ILE A 195 -21.05 -20.47 -14.70
CA ILE A 195 -22.30 -20.44 -15.49
C ILE A 195 -22.48 -19.11 -16.22
N HIS A 196 -22.18 -18.00 -15.55
CA HIS A 196 -22.37 -16.67 -16.09
C HIS A 196 -21.56 -15.62 -15.32
N GLU A 197 -21.23 -14.52 -15.97
CA GLU A 197 -20.55 -13.37 -15.38
C GLU A 197 -21.18 -12.06 -15.83
N ILE A 198 -21.23 -11.09 -14.92
CA ILE A 198 -21.77 -9.74 -15.11
C ILE A 198 -20.60 -8.78 -14.96
N LYS A 199 -20.17 -8.15 -16.05
CA LYS A 199 -19.13 -7.12 -15.97
C LYS A 199 -19.71 -5.88 -15.28
N THR A 200 -19.05 -5.38 -14.25
CA THR A 200 -19.53 -4.24 -13.45
C THR A 200 -18.38 -3.40 -12.90
N ASP A 201 -18.61 -2.11 -12.70
CA ASP A 201 -17.72 -1.22 -11.96
C ASP A 201 -18.00 -1.18 -10.46
N ASP A 202 -19.24 -1.51 -10.06
CA ASP A 202 -19.61 -1.77 -8.67
C ASP A 202 -19.84 -3.27 -8.41
N MET A 203 -18.76 -4.01 -8.19
CA MET A 203 -18.85 -5.43 -7.82
C MET A 203 -19.57 -5.65 -6.48
N ASN A 204 -19.44 -4.70 -5.54
CA ASN A 204 -19.97 -4.84 -4.19
C ASN A 204 -21.49 -4.69 -4.19
N GLY A 205 -22.00 -3.63 -4.82
CA GLY A 205 -23.45 -3.38 -4.92
C GLY A 205 -24.16 -4.44 -5.74
N VAL A 206 -23.61 -4.86 -6.88
CA VAL A 206 -24.22 -5.89 -7.73
C VAL A 206 -24.25 -7.26 -7.03
N GLU A 207 -23.17 -7.66 -6.35
CA GLU A 207 -23.16 -8.91 -5.56
C GLU A 207 -24.19 -8.86 -4.42
N LYS A 208 -24.20 -7.77 -3.66
CA LYS A 208 -25.13 -7.55 -2.55
C LYS A 208 -26.58 -7.63 -3.01
N TYR A 209 -26.93 -6.98 -4.12
CA TYR A 209 -28.27 -7.04 -4.71
C TYR A 209 -28.70 -8.49 -4.98
N TRP A 210 -27.83 -9.31 -5.58
CA TRP A 210 -28.18 -10.70 -5.89
C TRP A 210 -28.26 -11.58 -4.64
N HIS A 211 -27.41 -11.34 -3.64
CA HIS A 211 -27.50 -12.01 -2.35
C HIS A 211 -28.81 -11.69 -1.63
N GLU A 212 -29.22 -10.42 -1.60
CA GLU A 212 -30.48 -9.97 -1.01
C GLU A 212 -31.69 -10.54 -1.77
N ARG A 213 -31.67 -10.47 -3.10
CA ARG A 213 -32.73 -11.01 -3.97
C ARG A 213 -32.93 -12.51 -3.80
N PHE A 214 -31.87 -13.27 -3.53
CA PHE A 214 -31.93 -14.72 -3.32
C PHE A 214 -31.77 -15.14 -1.86
N SER A 215 -31.94 -14.22 -0.92
CA SER A 215 -31.76 -14.46 0.52
C SER A 215 -32.61 -15.61 1.05
N SER A 216 -33.86 -15.76 0.57
CA SER A 216 -34.74 -16.88 0.93
C SER A 216 -34.26 -18.26 0.47
N LYS A 217 -33.26 -18.30 -0.42
CA LYS A 217 -32.64 -19.51 -0.99
C LYS A 217 -31.20 -19.68 -0.54
N HIS A 218 -30.75 -18.85 0.39
CA HIS A 218 -29.40 -18.89 0.95
C HIS A 218 -29.17 -20.21 1.70
N LYS A 219 -27.99 -20.79 1.50
CA LYS A 219 -27.52 -21.96 2.25
C LYS A 219 -26.48 -21.55 3.28
N ARG A 220 -25.23 -21.34 2.83
CA ARG A 220 -24.09 -21.03 3.69
C ARG A 220 -23.08 -20.18 2.94
N GLY A 221 -22.61 -19.10 3.56
CA GLY A 221 -21.64 -18.20 2.95
C GLY A 221 -22.21 -17.56 1.69
N GLU A 222 -21.63 -17.86 0.53
CA GLU A 222 -22.06 -17.32 -0.77
C GLU A 222 -22.83 -18.35 -1.62
N TRP A 223 -23.33 -19.43 -1.00
CA TRP A 223 -23.99 -20.55 -1.68
C TRP A 223 -25.51 -20.51 -1.53
N PHE A 224 -26.23 -20.83 -2.61
CA PHE A 224 -27.68 -20.72 -2.76
C PHE A 224 -28.28 -21.97 -3.43
N ASN A 225 -29.56 -22.24 -3.13
CA ASN A 225 -30.39 -23.24 -3.82
C ASN A 225 -31.25 -22.59 -4.92
N LEU A 226 -30.66 -22.33 -6.09
CA LEU A 226 -31.33 -21.59 -7.17
C LEU A 226 -32.13 -22.50 -8.10
N SER A 227 -33.33 -22.05 -8.48
CA SER A 227 -34.15 -22.68 -9.52
C SER A 227 -33.71 -22.25 -10.92
N LYS A 228 -34.24 -22.93 -11.95
CA LYS A 228 -34.01 -22.53 -13.36
C LYS A 228 -34.45 -21.09 -13.65
N ILE A 229 -35.51 -20.62 -13.00
CA ILE A 229 -36.03 -19.25 -13.15
C ILE A 229 -35.06 -18.22 -12.57
N ASP A 230 -34.42 -18.54 -11.43
CA ASP A 230 -33.44 -17.66 -10.78
C ASP A 230 -32.17 -17.54 -11.62
N ILE A 231 -31.70 -18.66 -12.17
CA ILE A 231 -30.54 -18.69 -13.06
C ILE A 231 -30.82 -17.86 -14.32
N ALA A 232 -32.02 -18.02 -14.90
CA ALA A 232 -32.44 -17.21 -16.03
C ALA A 232 -32.48 -15.71 -15.67
N ALA A 233 -32.93 -15.37 -14.46
CA ALA A 233 -32.93 -13.98 -13.99
C ALA A 233 -31.52 -13.40 -13.88
N PHE A 234 -30.57 -14.16 -13.33
CA PHE A 234 -29.17 -13.74 -13.24
C PHE A 234 -28.54 -13.57 -14.63
N LYS A 235 -28.76 -14.53 -15.54
CA LYS A 235 -28.22 -14.51 -16.92
C LYS A 235 -28.71 -13.34 -17.78
N ARG A 236 -29.79 -12.66 -17.39
CA ARG A 236 -30.26 -11.46 -18.10
C ARG A 236 -29.31 -10.27 -17.96
N TRP A 237 -28.50 -10.23 -16.90
CA TRP A 237 -27.53 -9.16 -16.71
C TRP A 237 -26.23 -9.55 -17.39
N LYS A 238 -25.72 -8.73 -18.30
CA LYS A 238 -24.45 -8.99 -19.02
C LYS A 238 -23.36 -7.99 -18.65
N LYS A 239 -23.74 -6.72 -18.57
CA LYS A 239 -22.87 -5.62 -18.18
C LYS A 239 -23.68 -4.57 -17.44
N ILE A 240 -23.10 -4.03 -16.39
CA ILE A 240 -23.54 -2.83 -15.68
C ILE A 240 -22.33 -1.89 -15.68
N ALA A 241 -22.56 -0.62 -15.97
CA ALA A 241 -21.55 0.43 -16.01
C ALA A 241 -22.23 1.76 -15.73
#